data_AF-A0A920BHQ9-F1
#
_entry.id   AF-A0A920BHQ9-F1
#
_cell.length_a   1.000
_cell.length_b   1.000
_cell.length_c   1.000
_cell.angle_alpha   90.00
_cell.angle_beta   90.00
_cell.angle_gamma   90.00
#
_symmetry.space_group_name_H-M   'P 1'
#
loop_
_entity.id
_entity.type
_entity.pdbx_description
1 polymer ?
#
loop_
_entity_poly.entity_id
_entity_poly.type
_entity_poly.pdbx_seq_one_letter_code
_entity_poly.pdbx_strand_id
1 'polypeptide(L)'
;MFLSSSSEAINSSLDLGNAINGSGFQSGVPNAESLIAFTESANRQTSNLSQVRKQLSEEVGAEGMVDAAITVSIFQSLNIAADCSGIRIDDDWVTIAADLAKLTHADRFTTAEKLNSSQNQIKGI
;
A
#
# COMPACT_ATOMS: atom_id res chain seq x y z
N MET A 1 -3.78 -5.83 -4.58
CA MET A 1 -4.25 -5.60 -5.97
C MET A 1 -3.02 -5.40 -6.83
N PHE A 2 -2.64 -6.39 -7.64
CA PHE A 2 -1.38 -6.31 -8.38
C PHE A 2 -1.62 -5.75 -9.78
N LEU A 3 -1.28 -4.47 -9.93
CA LEU A 3 -1.38 -3.71 -11.17
C LEU A 3 -0.62 -4.40 -12.33
N SER A 4 0.43 -5.17 -12.01
CA SER A 4 1.25 -5.93 -12.96
C SER A 4 0.45 -6.92 -13.81
N SER A 5 -0.43 -7.72 -13.21
CA SER A 5 -1.26 -8.69 -13.94
C SER A 5 -2.35 -8.01 -14.77
N SER A 6 -2.81 -6.83 -14.33
CA SER A 6 -3.72 -6.01 -15.11
C SER A 6 -3.02 -5.37 -16.32
N SER A 7 -1.72 -5.09 -16.23
CA SER A 7 -0.90 -4.51 -17.30
C SER A 7 -0.53 -5.52 -18.40
N GLU A 8 -0.34 -6.80 -18.05
CA GLU A 8 -0.18 -7.88 -19.05
C GLU A 8 -1.43 -8.06 -19.91
N ALA A 9 -2.63 -7.95 -19.31
CA ALA A 9 -3.90 -8.09 -20.03
C ALA A 9 -4.13 -7.00 -21.10
N ILE A 10 -3.44 -5.86 -21.01
CA ILE A 10 -3.55 -4.74 -21.95
C ILE A 10 -2.28 -4.52 -22.79
N ASN A 11 -1.33 -5.46 -22.79
CA ASN A 11 -0.03 -5.32 -23.49
C ASN A 11 0.73 -4.03 -23.12
N SER A 12 0.61 -3.56 -21.87
CA SER A 12 1.40 -2.41 -21.39
C SER A 12 2.52 -2.91 -20.48
N SER A 13 3.77 -2.58 -20.80
CA SER A 13 4.87 -2.75 -19.86
C SER A 13 4.77 -1.66 -18.79
N LEU A 14 4.34 -2.02 -17.59
CA LEU A 14 4.22 -1.08 -16.46
C LEU A 14 5.49 -1.16 -15.61
N ASP A 15 6.22 -0.05 -15.52
CA ASP A 15 7.35 0.07 -14.60
C ASP A 15 6.82 0.19 -13.16
N LEU A 16 6.83 -0.95 -12.45
CA LEU A 16 6.39 -1.03 -11.06
C LEU A 16 7.41 -0.41 -10.09
N GLY A 17 8.64 -0.12 -10.52
CA GLY A 17 9.66 0.50 -9.67
C GLY A 17 9.21 1.85 -9.11
N ASN A 18 8.47 2.63 -9.90
CA ASN A 18 7.89 3.90 -9.47
C ASN A 18 6.65 3.74 -8.58
N ALA A 19 5.91 2.64 -8.73
CA ALA A 19 4.80 2.31 -7.84
C ALA A 19 5.28 1.99 -6.41
N ILE A 20 6.53 1.57 -6.26
CA ILE A 20 7.17 1.25 -4.97
C ILE A 20 7.85 2.48 -4.37
N ASN A 21 8.52 3.28 -5.19
CA ASN A 21 9.27 4.47 -4.75
C ASN A 21 8.43 5.75 -4.70
N GLY A 22 7.11 5.64 -4.89
CA GLY A 22 6.18 6.70 -4.59
C GLY A 22 6.16 7.88 -5.56
N SER A 23 6.64 7.72 -6.80
CA SER A 23 6.45 8.76 -7.81
C SER A 23 5.28 8.41 -8.73
N GLY A 24 4.24 9.23 -8.65
CA GLY A 24 3.09 9.21 -9.53
C GLY A 24 3.37 9.81 -10.91
N PHE A 25 4.54 10.41 -11.14
CA PHE A 25 4.88 11.16 -12.36
C PHE A 25 4.65 10.38 -13.66
N GLN A 26 4.91 9.07 -13.68
CA GLN A 26 4.73 8.22 -14.88
C GLN A 26 3.44 7.40 -14.88
N SER A 27 2.55 7.62 -13.90
CA SER A 27 1.31 6.82 -13.76
C SER A 27 0.22 7.21 -14.76
N GLY A 28 0.29 8.41 -15.35
CA GLY A 28 -0.81 8.98 -16.14
C GLY A 28 -2.04 9.36 -15.29
N VAL A 29 -1.99 9.19 -13.97
CA VAL A 29 -3.06 9.57 -13.04
C VAL A 29 -2.90 11.05 -12.67
N PRO A 30 -3.92 11.90 -12.88
CA PRO A 30 -3.89 13.28 -12.41
C PRO A 30 -3.68 13.36 -10.89
N ASN A 31 -2.85 14.30 -10.43
CA ASN A 31 -2.56 14.53 -9.01
C ASN A 31 -2.01 13.31 -8.26
N ALA A 32 -1.35 12.37 -8.97
CA ALA A 32 -0.86 11.12 -8.40
C ALA A 32 0.07 11.30 -7.20
N GLU A 33 0.95 12.30 -7.21
CA GLU A 33 1.85 12.59 -6.08
C GLU A 33 1.07 12.92 -4.80
N SER A 34 0.03 13.76 -4.89
CA SER A 34 -0.79 14.12 -3.73
C SER A 34 -1.67 12.96 -3.25
N LEU A 35 -2.15 12.11 -4.17
CA LEU A 35 -2.86 10.88 -3.83
C LEU A 35 -1.95 9.89 -3.09
N ILE A 36 -0.72 9.71 -3.56
CA ILE A 36 0.30 8.85 -2.91
C ILE A 36 0.66 9.41 -1.54
N ALA A 37 0.97 10.70 -1.45
CA ALA A 37 1.35 11.35 -0.18
C ALA A 37 0.24 11.24 0.87
N PHE A 38 -1.02 11.45 0.47
CA PHE A 38 -2.16 11.25 1.35
C PHE A 38 -2.32 9.78 1.78
N THR A 39 -2.20 8.84 0.85
CA THR A 39 -2.32 7.39 1.11
C THR A 39 -1.26 6.89 2.08
N GLU A 40 0.01 7.27 1.87
CA GLU A 40 1.11 6.90 2.75
C GLU A 40 0.92 7.48 4.16
N SER A 41 0.56 8.76 4.24
CA SER A 41 0.34 9.43 5.53
C SER A 41 -0.85 8.86 6.30
N ALA A 42 -1.95 8.55 5.61
CA ALA A 42 -3.14 7.96 6.21
C ALA A 42 -2.89 6.52 6.69
N ASN A 43 -2.17 5.69 5.93
CA ASN A 43 -1.85 4.33 6.37
C ASN A 43 -0.84 4.29 7.53
N ARG A 44 0.19 5.14 7.49
CA ARG A 44 1.25 5.17 8.51
C ARG A 44 0.93 6.06 9.71
N GLN A 45 -0.19 6.80 9.66
CA GLN A 45 -0.59 7.76 10.69
C GLN A 45 0.52 8.78 11.00
N THR A 46 1.17 9.28 9.95
CA THR A 46 2.26 10.25 10.11
C THR A 46 1.72 11.61 10.60
N SER A 47 2.58 12.38 11.27
CA SER A 47 2.20 13.67 11.86
C SER A 47 1.78 14.73 10.83
N ASN A 48 2.12 14.57 9.55
CA ASN A 48 1.77 15.48 8.46
C ASN A 48 0.41 15.16 7.79
N LEU A 49 -0.40 14.22 8.32
CA LEU A 49 -1.69 13.83 7.74
C LEU A 49 -2.64 15.02 7.51
N SER A 50 -2.70 15.95 8.46
CA SER A 50 -3.54 17.16 8.33
C SER A 50 -3.12 18.02 7.14
N GLN A 51 -1.81 18.17 6.92
CA GLN A 51 -1.24 18.94 5.83
C GLN A 51 -1.55 18.30 4.47
N VAL A 52 -1.25 17.01 4.31
CA VAL A 52 -1.45 16.32 3.01
C VAL A 52 -2.93 16.14 2.68
N ARG A 53 -3.81 15.99 3.68
CA ARG A 53 -5.26 16.00 3.48
C ARG A 53 -5.73 17.34 2.94
N LYS A 54 -5.23 18.44 3.51
CA LYS A 54 -5.57 19.79 3.05
C LYS A 54 -5.12 20.00 1.61
N GLN A 55 -3.86 19.64 1.31
CA GLN A 55 -3.31 19.74 -0.04
C GLN A 55 -4.14 18.94 -1.06
N LEU A 56 -4.48 17.68 -0.74
CA LEU A 56 -5.30 16.86 -1.64
C LEU A 56 -6.68 17.47 -1.88
N SER A 57 -7.30 18.03 -0.83
CA SER A 57 -8.58 18.73 -0.97
C SER A 57 -8.50 19.98 -1.82
N GLU A 58 -7.36 20.67 -1.87
CA GLU A 58 -7.13 21.85 -2.71
C GLU A 58 -6.90 21.47 -4.18
N GLU A 59 -6.21 20.36 -4.44
CA GLU A 59 -5.85 19.92 -5.79
C GLU A 59 -6.96 19.09 -6.50
N VAL A 60 -7.65 18.24 -5.75
CA VAL A 60 -8.65 17.30 -6.29
C VAL A 60 -10.08 17.72 -5.92
N GLY A 61 -10.24 18.55 -4.90
CA GLY A 61 -11.53 18.96 -4.37
C GLY A 61 -11.99 18.10 -3.20
N ALA A 62 -13.00 18.61 -2.47
CA ALA A 62 -13.50 17.97 -1.26
C ALA A 62 -14.09 16.56 -1.51
N GLU A 63 -14.88 16.40 -2.58
CA GLU A 63 -15.46 15.10 -2.95
C GLU A 63 -14.38 14.09 -3.30
N GLY A 64 -13.42 14.45 -4.16
CA GLY A 64 -12.33 13.54 -4.53
C GLY A 64 -11.39 13.21 -3.36
N MET A 65 -11.22 14.11 -2.38
CA MET A 65 -10.51 13.79 -1.14
C MET A 65 -11.28 12.76 -0.30
N VAL A 66 -12.61 12.85 -0.24
CA VAL A 66 -13.45 11.84 0.44
C VAL A 66 -13.35 10.49 -0.27
N ASP A 67 -13.43 10.47 -1.60
CA ASP A 67 -13.29 9.23 -2.38
C ASP A 67 -11.91 8.58 -2.18
N ALA A 68 -10.85 9.39 -2.13
CA ALA A 68 -9.51 8.91 -1.80
C ALA A 68 -9.47 8.32 -0.38
N ALA A 69 -10.05 9.00 0.62
CA ALA A 69 -10.10 8.51 2.01
C ALA A 69 -10.86 7.19 2.15
N ILE A 70 -11.99 7.04 1.44
CA ILE A 70 -12.77 5.80 1.39
C ILE A 70 -11.92 4.68 0.77
N THR A 71 -11.30 4.94 -0.37
CA THR A 71 -10.45 3.97 -1.07
C THR A 71 -9.32 3.47 -0.17
N VAL A 72 -8.58 4.39 0.46
CA VAL A 72 -7.50 4.06 1.41
C VAL A 72 -8.02 3.20 2.56
N SER A 73 -9.16 3.57 3.15
CA SER A 73 -9.73 2.85 4.30
C SER A 73 -10.17 1.42 3.95
N ILE A 74 -10.72 1.21 2.74
CA ILE A 74 -11.11 -0.12 2.26
C ILE A 74 -9.86 -0.99 2.10
N PHE A 75 -8.82 -0.51 1.41
CA PHE A 75 -7.60 -1.29 1.21
C PHE A 75 -6.88 -1.60 2.52
N GLN A 76 -6.83 -0.65 3.45
CA GLN A 76 -6.28 -0.89 4.78
C GLN A 76 -7.04 -2.01 5.51
N SER A 77 -8.38 -1.98 5.47
CA SER A 77 -9.22 -2.99 6.11
C SER A 77 -9.04 -4.38 5.48
N LEU A 78 -8.91 -4.44 4.14
CA LEU A 78 -8.64 -5.68 3.42
C LEU A 78 -7.26 -6.26 3.78
N ASN A 79 -6.23 -5.41 3.86
CA ASN A 79 -4.90 -5.86 4.26
C ASN A 79 -4.89 -6.43 5.68
N ILE A 80 -5.55 -5.75 6.62
CA ILE A 80 -5.70 -6.26 8.00
C ILE A 80 -6.43 -7.61 8.02
N ALA A 81 -7.52 -7.75 7.26
CA ALA A 81 -8.27 -9.00 7.21
C ALA A 81 -7.44 -10.14 6.58
N ALA A 82 -6.69 -9.88 5.53
CA ALA A 82 -5.79 -10.84 4.91
C ALA A 82 -4.69 -11.28 5.89
N ASP A 83 -4.05 -10.32 6.56
CA ASP A 83 -3.01 -10.58 7.56
C ASP A 83 -3.54 -11.41 8.74
N CYS A 84 -4.74 -11.08 9.25
CA CYS A 84 -5.34 -11.78 10.38
C CYS A 84 -5.86 -13.19 10.02
N SER A 85 -6.32 -13.40 8.78
CA SER A 85 -6.85 -14.70 8.36
C SER A 85 -5.75 -15.69 7.96
N GLY A 86 -4.55 -15.21 7.68
CA GLY A 86 -3.47 -16.04 7.14
C GLY A 86 -3.83 -16.63 5.77
N ILE A 87 -4.68 -15.93 5.00
CA ILE A 87 -5.13 -16.38 3.69
C ILE A 87 -3.92 -16.73 2.84
N ARG A 88 -3.91 -17.95 2.32
CA ARG A 88 -2.83 -18.42 1.45
C ARG A 88 -2.92 -17.67 0.13
N ILE A 89 -1.77 -17.34 -0.43
CA ILE A 89 -1.67 -16.99 -1.83
C ILE A 89 -1.91 -18.30 -2.61
N ASP A 90 -2.82 -18.28 -3.57
CA ASP A 90 -3.08 -19.44 -4.43
C ASP A 90 -1.77 -19.89 -5.10
N ASP A 91 -1.60 -21.21 -5.27
CA ASP A 91 -0.33 -21.81 -5.70
C ASP A 91 0.21 -21.19 -7.00
N ASP A 92 -0.68 -20.87 -7.94
CA ASP A 92 -0.35 -20.22 -9.23
C ASP A 92 0.28 -18.83 -9.07
N TRP A 93 0.07 -18.19 -7.91
CA TRP A 93 0.47 -16.80 -7.63
C TRP A 93 1.65 -16.67 -6.67
N VAL A 94 2.09 -17.77 -6.04
CA VAL A 94 3.16 -17.75 -5.02
C VAL A 94 4.46 -17.18 -5.57
N THR A 95 4.87 -17.61 -6.77
CA THR A 95 6.12 -17.16 -7.39
C THR A 95 6.08 -15.67 -7.73
N ILE A 96 4.99 -15.23 -8.37
CA ILE A 96 4.80 -13.82 -8.76
C ILE A 96 4.78 -12.92 -7.51
N ALA A 97 4.07 -13.33 -6.46
CA ALA A 97 4.04 -12.58 -5.21
C ALA A 97 5.41 -12.49 -4.54
N ALA A 98 6.20 -13.57 -4.54
CA ALA A 98 7.55 -13.57 -3.99
C ALA A 98 8.50 -12.64 -4.78
N ASP A 99 8.41 -12.64 -6.11
CA ASP A 99 9.21 -11.76 -6.96
C ASP A 99 8.84 -10.29 -6.77
N LEU A 100 7.54 -9.99 -6.68
CA LEU A 100 7.05 -8.66 -6.34
C LEU A 100 7.51 -8.24 -4.94
N ALA A 101 7.47 -9.12 -3.95
CA ALA A 101 7.93 -8.81 -2.59
C ALA A 101 9.43 -8.43 -2.59
N LYS A 102 10.28 -9.14 -3.34
CA LYS A 102 11.70 -8.80 -3.49
C LYS A 102 11.91 -7.49 -4.24
N LEU A 103 11.19 -7.30 -5.35
CA LEU A 103 11.26 -6.09 -6.18
C LEU A 103 10.85 -4.84 -5.39
N THR A 104 9.82 -4.99 -4.57
CA THR A 104 9.25 -3.92 -3.72
C THR A 104 9.99 -3.74 -2.39
N HIS A 105 10.94 -4.62 -2.09
CA HIS A 105 11.52 -4.77 -0.75
C HIS A 105 10.49 -5.01 0.36
N ALA A 106 9.27 -5.43 0.00
CA ALA A 106 8.25 -5.78 0.97
C ALA A 106 8.60 -7.03 1.77
N ASP A 107 9.47 -7.89 1.23
CA ASP A 107 10.08 -9.02 1.93
C ASP A 107 10.90 -8.61 3.16
N ARG A 108 11.27 -7.32 3.28
CA ARG A 108 11.97 -6.75 4.43
C ARG A 108 11.04 -6.29 5.55
N PHE A 109 9.73 -6.16 5.29
CA PHE A 109 8.76 -5.85 6.33
C PHE A 109 8.32 -7.15 7.00
N THR A 110 9.05 -7.56 8.03
CA THR A 110 8.74 -8.74 8.83
C THR A 110 7.60 -8.45 9.81
N THR A 111 6.38 -8.85 9.45
CA THR A 111 5.23 -8.90 10.39
C THR A 111 5.55 -9.74 11.64
N ALA A 112 6.50 -10.69 11.54
CA ALA A 112 6.92 -11.60 12.60
C ALA A 112 7.77 -10.97 13.73
N GLU A 113 8.48 -9.86 13.51
CA GLU A 113 9.33 -9.26 14.56
C GLU A 113 8.51 -8.68 15.73
N LYS A 114 7.28 -8.23 15.46
CA LYS A 114 6.34 -7.76 16.50
C LYS A 114 5.77 -8.89 17.36
N LEU A 115 5.72 -10.12 16.85
CA LEU A 115 5.22 -11.26 17.60
C LEU A 115 6.25 -11.75 18.64
N ASN A 116 7.54 -11.77 18.26
CA ASN A 116 8.63 -12.23 19.13
C ASN A 116 8.96 -11.23 20.26
N SER A 117 8.82 -9.94 20.00
CA SER A 117 8.98 -8.88 21.01
C SER A 117 7.85 -8.88 22.04
N SER A 118 6.64 -9.27 21.64
CA SER A 118 5.48 -9.41 22.54
C SER A 118 5.56 -10.70 23.39
N GLN A 119 6.10 -11.79 22.84
CA GLN A 119 6.28 -13.04 23.62
C GLN A 119 7.38 -12.95 24.68
N ASN A 120 8.42 -12.14 24.47
CA ASN A 120 9.47 -11.91 25.47
C ASN A 120 9.02 -11.01 26.64
N GLN A 121 7.94 -10.23 26.50
CA GLN A 121 7.36 -9.49 27.62
C GLN A 121 6.45 -10.36 28.50
N ILE A 122 5.87 -11.43 27.96
CA ILE A 122 4.95 -12.31 28.69
C ILE A 122 5.70 -13.38 29.50
N LYS A 123 6.95 -13.71 29.14
CA LYS A 123 7.81 -14.65 29.91
C LYS A 123 8.60 -13.99 31.04
N GLY A 124 8.38 -12.70 31.29
CA GLY A 124 9.05 -11.92 32.34
C GLY A 124 8.27 -11.75 33.65
N ILE A 125 7.22 -12.56 33.88
CA ILE A 125 6.46 -12.63 35.13
C ILE A 125 6.43 -14.08 35.60
#